data_AF-G9L2S8-F1
#
_entry.id   AF-G9L2S8-F1
#
_cell.length_a   1.000
_cell.length_b   1.000
_cell.length_c   1.000
_cell.angle_alpha   90.00
_cell.angle_beta   90.00
_cell.angle_gamma   90.00
#
_symmetry.space_group_name_H-M   'P 1'
#
loop_
_entity.id
_entity.type
_entity.pdbx_description
1 polymer ?
#
loop_
_entity_poly.entity_id
_entity_poly.type
_entity_poly.pdbx_seq_one_letter_code
_entity_poly.pdbx_strand_id
1 'polypeptide(L)' 'MDGPLTPRESAKFIAENSRDVFIDGGGVRRVAELLFAKVSGPELDLGSWKALHELNPRAADEAAVNWV' A
#
# COMPACT_ATOMS: atom_id res chain seq x y z
N MET A 1 27.97 10.28 6.31
CA MET A 1 26.70 9.52 6.32
C MET A 1 26.03 9.89 5.03
N ASP A 2 25.98 8.94 4.11
CA ASP A 2 25.84 9.18 2.67
C ASP A 2 24.37 9.07 2.25
N GLY A 3 23.71 10.22 2.11
CA GLY A 3 22.39 10.35 1.49
C GLY A 3 21.19 9.93 2.36
N PRO A 4 19.96 10.29 1.93
CA PRO A 4 18.74 9.85 2.59
C PRO A 4 18.57 8.33 2.43
N LEU A 5 18.11 7.67 3.50
CA LEU A 5 17.80 6.24 3.50
C LEU A 5 16.74 5.91 2.44
N THR A 6 16.89 4.76 1.78
CA THR A 6 15.79 4.22 0.95
C THR A 6 14.57 3.91 1.80
N PRO A 7 13.35 3.81 1.22
CA PRO A 7 12.15 3.47 1.98
C PRO A 7 12.27 2.19 2.82
N ARG A 8 13.02 1.19 2.36
CA ARG A 8 13.24 -0.05 3.11
C ARG A 8 14.20 0.17 4.29
N GLU A 9 15.29 0.88 4.07
CA GLU A 9 16.28 1.14 5.12
C GLU A 9 15.71 2.07 6.21
N SER A 10 14.94 3.08 5.82
CA SER A 10 14.26 3.95 6.78
C SER A 10 13.21 3.18 7.59
N ALA A 11 12.38 2.35 6.94
CA ALA A 11 11.42 1.50 7.65
C ALA A 11 12.09 0.54 8.64
N LYS A 12 13.21 -0.08 8.25
CA LYS A 12 14.01 -0.93 9.14
C LYS A 12 14.56 -0.14 10.33
N PHE A 13 15.17 1.02 10.06
CA PHE A 13 15.72 1.87 11.11
C PHE A 13 14.65 2.28 12.13
N ILE A 14 13.45 2.67 11.66
CA ILE A 14 12.32 3.00 12.53
C ILE A 14 11.90 1.78 13.35
N ALA A 15 11.70 0.63 12.72
CA ALA A 15 11.28 -0.60 13.39
C ALA A 15 12.24 -1.03 14.51
N GLU A 16 13.55 -0.80 14.34
CA GLU A 16 14.59 -1.20 15.28
C GLU A 16 14.83 -0.18 16.41
N ASN A 17 14.51 1.10 16.20
CA ASN A 17 14.90 2.18 17.12
C ASN A 17 13.72 2.97 17.72
N SER A 18 12.53 2.86 17.14
CA SER A 18 11.36 3.60 17.59
C SER A 18 10.90 3.14 18.98
N ARG A 19 10.58 4.11 19.84
CA ARG A 19 10.05 3.88 21.20
C ARG A 19 8.55 4.08 21.30
N ASP A 20 7.99 4.92 20.42
CA ASP A 20 6.59 5.32 20.45
C ASP A 20 5.73 4.46 19.52
N VAL A 21 6.34 3.89 18.48
CA VAL A 21 5.68 3.04 17.48
C VAL A 21 6.43 1.71 17.39
N PHE A 22 5.69 0.60 17.47
CA PHE A 22 6.24 -0.75 17.34
C PHE A 22 5.43 -1.55 16.31
N ILE A 23 6.06 -2.59 15.78
CA ILE A 23 5.41 -3.50 14.82
C ILE A 23 4.83 -4.70 15.60
N ASP A 24 3.52 -4.89 15.53
CA ASP A 24 2.90 -6.16 15.95
C ASP A 24 3.10 -7.21 14.86
N GLY A 25 4.07 -8.12 15.05
CA GLY A 25 4.34 -9.22 14.12
C GLY A 25 3.15 -10.15 13.90
N GLY A 26 2.28 -10.32 14.91
CA GLY A 26 1.05 -11.09 14.76
C GLY A 26 0.06 -10.40 13.83
N GLY A 27 -0.10 -9.08 13.99
CA GLY A 27 -0.87 -8.23 13.09
C GLY A 27 -0.36 -8.26 11.66
N VAL A 28 0.96 -8.13 11.48
CA VAL A 28 1.58 -8.23 10.15
C VAL A 28 1.25 -9.56 9.48
N ARG A 29 1.38 -10.69 10.20
CA ARG A 29 1.05 -12.00 9.64
C ARG A 29 -0.43 -12.10 9.25
N ARG A 30 -1.35 -11.71 10.13
CA ARG A 30 -2.80 -11.77 9.84
C ARG A 30 -3.16 -10.95 8.61
N VAL A 31 -2.61 -9.74 8.48
CA VAL A 31 -2.82 -8.90 7.30
C VAL A 31 -2.23 -9.55 6.06
N ALA A 32 -1.01 -10.11 6.15
CA ALA A 32 -0.40 -10.82 5.03
C ALA A 32 -1.25 -12.02 4.57
N GLU A 33 -1.81 -12.79 5.49
CA GLU A 33 -2.70 -13.91 5.18
C GLU A 33 -4.00 -13.45 4.50
N LEU A 34 -4.61 -12.35 4.99
CA LEU A 34 -5.79 -11.74 4.37
C LEU A 34 -5.51 -11.28 2.93
N LEU A 35 -4.38 -10.61 2.71
CA LEU A 35 -3.97 -10.15 1.39
C LEU A 35 -3.61 -11.32 0.46
N PHE A 36 -2.91 -12.32 0.99
CA PHE A 36 -2.50 -13.49 0.22
C PHE A 36 -3.71 -14.25 -0.33
N ALA A 37 -4.79 -14.37 0.44
CA ALA A 37 -6.04 -14.97 -0.04
C ALA A 37 -6.69 -14.19 -1.20
N LYS A 38 -6.33 -12.92 -1.39
CA LYS A 38 -6.90 -12.01 -2.39
C LYS A 38 -5.96 -11.71 -3.57
N VAL A 39 -4.66 -12.01 -3.45
CA VAL A 39 -3.66 -11.60 -4.44
C VAL A 39 -3.84 -12.27 -5.80
N SER A 40 -4.41 -13.47 -5.84
CA SER A 40 -4.75 -14.17 -7.10
C SER A 40 -6.15 -13.83 -7.62
N GLY A 41 -6.91 -13.04 -6.87
CA GLY A 41 -8.26 -12.61 -7.23
C GLY A 41 -8.27 -11.23 -7.90
N PRO A 42 -9.42 -10.84 -8.48
CA PRO A 42 -9.59 -9.52 -9.10
C PRO A 42 -9.50 -8.36 -8.09
N GLU A 43 -9.65 -8.61 -6.79
CA GLU A 43 -9.72 -7.53 -5.78
C GLU A 43 -8.43 -6.71 -5.66
N LEU A 44 -7.28 -7.29 -5.99
CA LEU A 44 -5.97 -6.64 -5.94
C LEU A 44 -5.33 -6.47 -7.33
N ASP A 45 -6.11 -6.69 -8.40
CA ASP A 45 -5.70 -6.43 -9.77
C ASP A 45 -6.08 -5.00 -10.20
N LEU A 46 -5.14 -4.30 -10.85
CA LEU A 46 -5.37 -2.92 -11.28
C LEU A 46 -6.48 -2.82 -12.33
N GLY A 47 -6.55 -3.77 -13.27
CA GLY A 47 -7.58 -3.78 -14.31
C GLY A 47 -8.96 -3.94 -13.70
N SER A 48 -9.07 -4.87 -12.76
CA SER A 48 -10.28 -5.16 -12.01
C SER A 48 -10.69 -4.00 -11.10
N TRP A 49 -9.75 -3.33 -10.42
CA TRP A 49 -10.04 -2.09 -9.68
C TRP A 49 -10.62 -1.01 -10.60
N LYS A 50 -9.99 -0.76 -11.76
CA LYS A 50 -10.50 0.21 -12.73
C LYS A 50 -11.88 -0.14 -13.26
N ALA A 51 -12.17 -1.42 -13.44
CA ALA A 51 -13.46 -1.88 -13.93
C ALA A 51 -14.56 -1.74 -12.86
N LEU A 52 -14.28 -2.22 -11.65
CA LEU A 52 -15.27 -2.42 -10.59
C LEU A 52 -15.47 -1.21 -9.68
N HIS A 53 -14.47 -0.35 -9.52
CA HIS A 53 -14.51 0.68 -8.49
C HIS A 53 -15.27 1.93 -8.97
N GLU A 54 -16.31 2.32 -8.22
CA GLU A 54 -17.19 3.46 -8.56
C GLU A 54 -16.44 4.79 -8.65
N LEU A 55 -15.40 4.95 -7.82
CA LEU A 55 -14.57 6.15 -7.81
C LEU A 55 -13.50 6.22 -8.91
N ASN A 56 -13.32 5.17 -9.72
CA ASN A 56 -12.34 5.23 -10.80
C ASN A 56 -12.83 6.17 -11.92
N PRO A 57 -12.13 7.28 -12.22
CA PRO A 57 -12.47 8.12 -13.36
C PRO A 57 -12.45 7.30 -14.65
N ARG A 58 -13.54 7.35 -15.41
CA ARG A 58 -13.68 6.56 -16.66
C ARG A 58 -12.96 7.20 -17.85
N ALA A 59 -12.61 8.47 -17.72
CA ALA A 59 -11.83 9.24 -18.69
C ALA A 59 -10.64 9.91 -18.00
N ALA A 60 -9.59 10.18 -18.78
CA ALA A 60 -8.41 10.94 -18.34
C ALA A 60 -8.56 12.42 -18.76
N ASP A 61 -9.59 13.08 -18.25
CA ASP A 61 -9.90 14.48 -18.53
C ASP A 61 -9.48 15.40 -17.37
N GLU A 62 -9.66 16.71 -17.55
CA GLU A 62 -9.31 17.71 -16.55
C GLU A 62 -10.09 17.53 -15.23
N ALA A 63 -11.33 17.02 -15.30
CA ALA A 63 -12.11 16.70 -14.10
C ALA A 63 -11.48 15.53 -13.31
N ALA A 64 -10.99 14.50 -14.01
CA ALA A 64 -10.27 13.39 -13.39
C ALA A 64 -8.93 13.84 -12.76
N VAL A 65 -8.21 14.77 -13.39
CA VAL A 65 -6.98 15.34 -12.82
C VAL A 65 -7.27 16.16 -11.57
N ASN A 66 -8.34 16.96 -11.58
CA ASN A 66 -8.73 17.78 -10.43
C ASN A 66 -9.28 16.97 -9.23
N TRP A 67 -9.53 15.67 -9.40
CA TRP A 67 -10.00 14.78 -8.34
C TRP A 67 -8.86 14.15 -7.51
N VAL A 68 -7.67 13.99 -8.10
CA VAL A 68 -6.47 13.40 -7.46
C VAL A 68 -5.75 14.45 -6.62
#